data_AF-H2J4C6-F1
#
_entry.id   AF-H2J4C6-F1
#
_cell.length_a   1.000
_cell.length_b   1.000
_cell.length_c   1.000
_cell.angle_alpha   90.00
_cell.angle_beta   90.00
_cell.angle_gamma   90.00
#
_symmetry.space_group_name_H-M   'P 1'
#
loop_
_entity.id
_entity.type
_entity.pdbx_description
1 polymer ?
#
loop_
_entity_poly.entity_id
_entity_poly.type
_entity_poly.pdbx_seq_one_letter_code
_entity_poly.pdbx_strand_id
1 'polypeptide(L)'
;MSYTGAKSSVLLGIESSFATEATLKYKLPFKSESLNHKIETAKSEALLGIRGTKSLAPTKEGAEGSLELEAYPTSAGLAFYLALGKAALVDPDGTADSGDEYTKITPIDLNSDIPSATVQVDHSGQKMKYLGMKVNSLKFSGAVGSIPSISLDLVGKEEVVGAGTEGTIVDVDDQPFFFKELTLYTDDFQTTTDLYSSIELNIGNNLDADDYRLDGTGKRKTLEAGNLEITGSLDIIFDASVVSGEYSKFKNFQDGAIGIKLEKATGEKLTIYLPRINFSEMTHDIGGAEKIMFKANFTALIPDTGDVIEVSDYQNTTGTY
;
A
#
# COMPACT_ATOMS: atom_id res chain seq x y z
N MET A 1 -24.49 23.48 -9.54
CA MET A 1 -23.44 23.43 -8.50
C MET A 1 -22.14 22.99 -9.17
N SER A 2 -21.00 23.55 -8.80
CA SER A 2 -19.71 23.08 -9.30
C SER A 2 -19.30 21.81 -8.56
N TYR A 3 -18.97 20.74 -9.29
CA TYR A 3 -18.41 19.51 -8.73
C TYR A 3 -16.91 19.69 -8.63
N THR A 4 -16.42 19.94 -7.42
CA THR A 4 -15.00 20.24 -7.15
C THR A 4 -14.45 19.21 -6.18
N GLY A 5 -13.21 18.77 -6.37
CA GLY A 5 -12.56 17.78 -5.50
C GLY A 5 -12.54 18.16 -4.01
N ALA A 6 -12.62 19.44 -3.67
CA ALA A 6 -12.73 19.92 -2.28
C ALA A 6 -14.02 19.46 -1.55
N LYS A 7 -15.02 18.97 -2.29
CA LYS A 7 -16.26 18.40 -1.73
C LYS A 7 -16.29 16.87 -1.81
N SER A 8 -15.19 16.27 -2.22
CA SER A 8 -15.08 14.83 -2.36
C SER A 8 -14.57 14.19 -1.07
N SER A 9 -14.97 12.95 -0.83
CA SER A 9 -14.51 12.16 0.30
C SER A 9 -14.38 10.70 -0.07
N VAL A 10 -13.39 10.01 0.50
CA VAL A 10 -13.23 8.56 0.37
C VAL A 10 -13.45 7.92 1.73
N LEU A 11 -14.35 6.94 1.78
CA LEU A 11 -14.61 6.10 2.95
C LEU A 11 -14.30 4.63 2.61
N LEU A 12 -13.89 3.87 3.61
CA LEU A 12 -13.52 2.47 3.48
C LEU A 12 -14.14 1.63 4.60
N GLY A 13 -14.60 0.43 4.25
CA GLY A 13 -14.95 -0.63 5.20
C GLY A 13 -14.30 -1.94 4.80
N ILE A 14 -13.79 -2.71 5.77
CA ILE A 14 -13.21 -4.03 5.51
C ILE A 14 -14.32 -5.07 5.41
N GLU A 15 -14.30 -5.88 4.36
CA GLU A 15 -15.33 -6.89 4.10
C GLU A 15 -15.08 -8.16 4.92
N SER A 16 -16.16 -8.77 5.41
CA SER A 16 -16.08 -10.07 6.10
C SER A 16 -15.89 -11.25 5.14
N SER A 17 -16.27 -11.06 3.87
CA SER A 17 -16.05 -11.99 2.78
C SER A 17 -16.00 -11.23 1.45
N PHE A 18 -15.26 -11.77 0.49
CA PHE A 18 -15.02 -11.13 -0.80
C PHE A 18 -16.29 -10.61 -1.48
N ALA A 19 -16.29 -9.32 -1.80
CA ALA A 19 -17.37 -8.59 -2.47
C ALA A 19 -18.71 -8.62 -1.74
N THR A 20 -18.67 -8.69 -0.41
CA THR A 20 -19.83 -8.48 0.46
C THR A 20 -19.72 -7.11 1.09
N GLU A 21 -20.67 -6.22 0.78
CA GLU A 21 -20.64 -4.83 1.21
C GLU A 21 -20.39 -4.70 2.72
N ALA A 22 -19.31 -4.01 3.06
CA ALA A 22 -18.94 -3.69 4.42
C ALA A 22 -19.61 -2.40 4.91
N THR A 23 -19.77 -2.27 6.23
CA THR A 23 -20.06 -0.97 6.84
C THR A 23 -18.83 -0.09 6.75
N LEU A 24 -18.99 1.12 6.21
CA LEU A 24 -17.93 2.11 6.07
C LEU A 24 -17.51 2.61 7.46
N LYS A 25 -16.22 2.53 7.75
CA LYS A 25 -15.64 2.85 9.07
C LYS A 25 -14.50 3.86 8.98
N TYR A 26 -13.67 3.80 7.94
CA TYR A 26 -12.45 4.60 7.86
C TYR A 26 -12.59 5.71 6.84
N LYS A 27 -12.21 6.93 7.20
CA LYS A 27 -12.06 8.03 6.25
C LYS A 27 -10.61 8.12 5.79
N LEU A 28 -10.37 8.20 4.49
CA LEU A 28 -9.02 8.21 3.94
C LEU A 28 -8.60 9.63 3.50
N PRO A 29 -7.39 10.10 3.87
CA PRO A 29 -6.86 11.38 3.42
C PRO A 29 -6.22 11.25 2.03
N PHE A 30 -7.08 11.28 1.01
CA PHE A 30 -6.67 11.10 -0.38
C PHE A 30 -6.22 12.41 -1.04
N LYS A 31 -5.15 12.33 -1.85
CA LYS A 31 -4.68 13.35 -2.79
C LYS A 31 -5.33 13.18 -4.15
N SER A 32 -5.44 11.94 -4.59
CA SER A 32 -6.03 11.57 -5.87
C SER A 32 -6.73 10.22 -5.75
N GLU A 33 -7.71 10.03 -6.62
CA GLU A 33 -8.54 8.83 -6.70
C GLU A 33 -8.84 8.58 -8.18
N SER A 34 -8.67 7.34 -8.62
CA SER A 34 -8.86 6.93 -10.03
C SER A 34 -9.61 5.60 -10.18
N LEU A 35 -10.42 5.23 -9.19
CA LEU A 35 -11.28 4.05 -9.24
C LEU A 35 -12.35 4.22 -10.29
N ASN A 36 -12.47 3.23 -11.17
CA ASN A 36 -13.44 3.25 -12.25
C ASN A 36 -14.01 1.86 -12.49
N HIS A 37 -15.27 1.82 -12.92
CA HIS A 37 -15.83 0.64 -13.55
C HIS A 37 -15.12 0.33 -14.87
N LYS A 38 -14.72 -0.94 -15.05
CA LYS A 38 -14.07 -1.44 -16.25
C LYS A 38 -14.98 -2.42 -16.97
N ILE A 39 -15.17 -2.18 -18.26
CA ILE A 39 -15.88 -3.09 -19.17
C ILE A 39 -14.94 -3.42 -20.33
N GLU A 40 -14.64 -4.70 -20.49
CA GLU A 40 -14.07 -5.21 -21.71
C GLU A 40 -15.18 -5.53 -22.71
N THR A 41 -14.91 -5.24 -23.97
CA THR A 41 -15.90 -5.41 -25.03
C THR A 41 -15.33 -6.21 -26.19
N ALA A 42 -16.08 -7.21 -26.65
CA ALA A 42 -15.76 -7.94 -27.88
C ALA A 42 -16.54 -7.36 -29.06
N LYS A 43 -15.85 -7.19 -30.19
CA LYS A 43 -16.47 -6.82 -31.46
C LYS A 43 -16.90 -8.08 -32.19
N SER A 44 -18.11 -8.07 -32.74
CA SER A 44 -18.56 -9.15 -33.62
C SER A 44 -17.77 -9.13 -34.94
N GLU A 45 -17.05 -10.21 -35.22
CA GLU A 45 -16.28 -10.41 -36.47
C GLU A 45 -17.10 -11.04 -37.61
N ALA A 46 -18.41 -11.26 -37.41
CA ALA A 46 -19.28 -11.83 -38.42
C ALA A 46 -19.25 -11.04 -39.74
N LEU A 47 -18.91 -11.72 -40.85
CA LEU A 47 -18.89 -11.15 -42.19
C LEU A 47 -20.32 -11.01 -42.72
N LEU A 48 -20.89 -9.81 -42.58
CA LEU A 48 -22.29 -9.53 -42.92
C LEU A 48 -22.46 -8.70 -44.20
N GLY A 49 -21.46 -8.70 -45.08
CA GLY A 49 -21.49 -7.93 -46.33
C GLY A 49 -21.46 -6.41 -46.14
N ILE A 50 -21.14 -5.93 -44.93
CA ILE A 50 -21.02 -4.51 -44.58
C ILE A 50 -19.57 -4.17 -44.24
N ARG A 51 -19.15 -2.94 -44.53
CA ARG A 51 -17.79 -2.44 -44.22
C ARG A 51 -17.76 -1.71 -42.87
N GLY A 52 -18.31 -2.32 -41.82
CA GLY A 52 -18.37 -1.73 -40.48
C GLY A 52 -18.68 -2.75 -39.39
N THR A 53 -18.29 -2.43 -38.14
CA THR A 53 -18.60 -3.26 -36.96
C THR A 53 -20.09 -3.18 -36.64
N LYS A 54 -20.79 -4.32 -36.68
CA LYS A 54 -22.24 -4.36 -36.43
C LYS A 54 -22.61 -4.27 -34.95
N SER A 55 -21.82 -4.90 -34.09
CA SER A 55 -22.16 -5.07 -32.68
C SER A 55 -20.89 -5.11 -31.83
N LEU A 56 -21.03 -4.51 -30.64
CA LEU A 56 -20.09 -4.54 -29.54
C LEU A 56 -20.85 -5.17 -28.37
N ALA A 57 -20.28 -6.19 -27.72
CA ALA A 57 -20.88 -6.85 -26.57
C ALA A 57 -19.93 -6.76 -25.37
N PRO A 58 -20.45 -6.46 -24.16
CA PRO A 58 -19.64 -6.53 -22.94
C PRO A 58 -19.28 -7.99 -22.64
N THR A 59 -18.05 -8.22 -22.20
CA THR A 59 -17.52 -9.57 -21.91
C THR A 59 -17.11 -9.72 -20.46
N LYS A 60 -16.16 -8.89 -20.01
CA LYS A 60 -15.64 -8.88 -18.64
C LYS A 60 -15.94 -7.54 -18.00
N GLU A 61 -16.44 -7.57 -16.77
CA GLU A 61 -16.72 -6.40 -15.97
C GLU A 61 -15.94 -6.45 -14.66
N GLY A 62 -15.48 -5.28 -14.20
CA GLY A 62 -14.71 -5.17 -12.97
C GLY A 62 -14.67 -3.75 -12.44
N ALA A 63 -13.90 -3.56 -11.37
CA ALA A 63 -13.49 -2.25 -10.89
C ALA A 63 -11.99 -2.26 -10.65
N GLU A 64 -11.30 -1.18 -11.03
CA GLU A 64 -9.88 -1.02 -10.78
C GLU A 64 -9.50 0.46 -10.73
N GLY A 65 -8.37 0.77 -10.12
CA GLY A 65 -7.80 2.11 -10.08
C GLY A 65 -6.83 2.26 -8.92
N SER A 66 -6.45 3.49 -8.64
CA SER A 66 -5.52 3.81 -7.55
C SER A 66 -6.06 4.86 -6.59
N LEU A 67 -5.57 4.81 -5.36
CA LEU A 67 -5.75 5.83 -4.33
C LEU A 67 -4.38 6.31 -3.87
N GLU A 68 -4.12 7.61 -4.00
CA GLU A 68 -2.93 8.22 -3.40
C GLU A 68 -3.31 8.87 -2.09
N LEU A 69 -2.67 8.45 -1.01
CA LEU A 69 -2.90 8.91 0.36
C LEU A 69 -1.66 9.62 0.91
N GLU A 70 -1.89 10.53 1.83
CA GLU A 70 -0.85 11.00 2.74
C GLU A 70 -0.71 10.03 3.93
N ALA A 71 0.51 9.85 4.43
CA ALA A 71 0.73 9.04 5.61
C ALA A 71 0.26 9.79 6.87
N TYR A 72 -0.96 9.52 7.32
CA TYR A 72 -1.46 9.95 8.62
C TYR A 72 -1.35 8.82 9.65
N PRO A 73 -1.13 9.12 10.94
CA PRO A 73 -1.04 8.12 12.00
C PRO A 73 -2.19 7.10 11.99
N THR A 74 -3.44 7.55 11.89
CA THR A 74 -4.63 6.70 11.97
C THR A 74 -4.86 5.88 10.70
N SER A 75 -4.40 6.32 9.52
CA SER A 75 -4.70 5.65 8.24
C SER A 75 -3.54 4.86 7.66
N ALA A 76 -2.29 5.13 8.06
CA ALA A 76 -1.13 4.49 7.46
C ALA A 76 -1.08 2.98 7.78
N GLY A 77 -1.31 2.59 9.03
CA GLY A 77 -1.36 1.17 9.42
C GLY A 77 -2.45 0.39 8.67
N LEU A 78 -3.63 0.99 8.49
CA LEU A 78 -4.72 0.40 7.70
C LEU A 78 -4.30 0.11 6.25
N ALA A 79 -3.57 1.02 5.61
CA ALA A 79 -3.10 0.82 4.24
C ALA A 79 -2.13 -0.39 4.14
N PHE A 80 -1.20 -0.51 5.09
CA PHE A 80 -0.31 -1.69 5.16
C PHE A 80 -1.07 -2.97 5.50
N TYR A 81 -2.08 -2.91 6.37
CA TYR A 81 -2.94 -4.05 6.66
C TYR A 81 -3.69 -4.52 5.41
N LEU A 82 -4.24 -3.60 4.61
CA LEU A 82 -4.90 -3.96 3.35
C LEU A 82 -3.96 -4.62 2.33
N ALA A 83 -2.66 -4.31 2.40
CA ALA A 83 -1.65 -4.91 1.52
C ALA A 83 -1.12 -6.25 2.03
N LEU A 84 -0.92 -6.40 3.35
CA LEU A 84 -0.24 -7.55 3.94
C LEU A 84 -1.19 -8.58 4.57
N GLY A 85 -2.32 -8.12 5.10
CA GLY A 85 -3.49 -8.94 5.46
C GLY A 85 -3.48 -9.65 6.82
N LYS A 86 -2.35 -9.75 7.52
CA LYS A 86 -2.31 -10.28 8.89
C LYS A 86 -2.07 -9.17 9.88
N ALA A 87 -2.84 -9.13 10.96
CA ALA A 87 -2.68 -8.22 12.09
C ALA A 87 -2.74 -9.01 13.40
N ALA A 88 -1.90 -8.64 14.35
CA ALA A 88 -1.88 -9.21 15.69
C ALA A 88 -1.53 -8.15 16.73
N LEU A 89 -2.14 -8.24 17.91
CA LEU A 89 -1.74 -7.43 19.05
C LEU A 89 -0.38 -7.89 19.56
N VAL A 90 0.53 -6.96 19.77
CA VAL A 90 1.76 -7.17 20.52
C VAL A 90 1.71 -6.34 21.79
N ASP A 91 1.96 -7.01 22.90
CA ASP A 91 2.09 -6.46 24.24
C ASP A 91 3.53 -6.75 24.70
N PRO A 92 4.45 -5.76 24.59
CA PRO A 92 5.86 -5.93 24.92
C PRO A 92 6.14 -6.24 26.39
N ASP A 93 5.39 -5.65 27.31
CA ASP A 93 5.62 -5.77 28.75
C ASP A 93 4.71 -6.82 29.43
N GLY A 94 3.74 -7.36 28.67
CA GLY A 94 2.77 -8.35 29.13
C GLY A 94 1.69 -7.79 30.06
N THR A 95 1.64 -6.46 30.20
CA THR A 95 0.69 -5.74 31.04
C THR A 95 -0.33 -5.08 30.14
N ALA A 96 -1.50 -5.71 30.05
CA ALA A 96 -2.60 -5.16 29.26
C ALA A 96 -2.95 -3.71 29.63
N ASP A 97 -3.14 -2.91 28.59
CA ASP A 97 -3.45 -1.49 28.60
C ASP A 97 -2.34 -0.62 29.24
N SER A 98 -1.07 -1.03 29.13
CA SER A 98 0.10 -0.26 29.62
C SER A 98 0.39 0.96 28.74
N GLY A 99 -0.13 0.98 27.50
CA GLY A 99 0.08 2.03 26.52
C GLY A 99 1.32 1.84 25.66
N ASP A 100 2.01 0.70 25.77
CA ASP A 100 3.10 0.31 24.87
C ASP A 100 2.68 -0.71 23.80
N GLU A 101 1.40 -1.13 23.83
CA GLU A 101 0.85 -2.09 22.87
C GLU A 101 0.80 -1.51 21.47
N TYR A 102 0.92 -2.40 20.49
CA TYR A 102 0.80 -2.02 19.09
C TYR A 102 0.25 -3.17 18.24
N THR A 103 -0.28 -2.82 17.08
CA THR A 103 -0.69 -3.82 16.09
C THR A 103 0.48 -4.12 15.17
N LYS A 104 0.96 -5.36 15.22
CA LYS A 104 1.95 -5.89 14.28
C LYS A 104 1.22 -6.40 13.04
N ILE A 105 1.61 -5.89 11.88
CA ILE A 105 1.10 -6.26 10.56
C ILE A 105 2.18 -7.01 9.80
N THR A 106 1.85 -8.18 9.28
CA THR A 106 2.75 -9.04 8.52
C THR A 106 2.03 -9.66 7.31
N PRO A 107 2.74 -10.24 6.34
CA PRO A 107 2.12 -10.91 5.21
C PRO A 107 1.22 -12.08 5.62
N ILE A 108 0.23 -12.37 4.77
CA ILE A 108 -0.59 -13.58 4.86
C ILE A 108 0.25 -14.85 4.66
N ASP A 109 -0.21 -15.94 5.29
CA ASP A 109 0.30 -17.29 5.07
C ASP A 109 -0.29 -17.88 3.76
N LEU A 110 0.28 -18.97 3.25
CA LEU A 110 -0.15 -19.62 1.99
C LEU A 110 -1.63 -20.08 1.93
N ASN A 111 -2.31 -20.17 3.07
CA ASN A 111 -3.71 -20.63 3.17
C ASN A 111 -4.68 -19.50 3.56
N SER A 112 -4.20 -18.27 3.57
CA SER A 112 -4.97 -17.09 3.98
C SER A 112 -5.16 -16.15 2.80
N ASP A 113 -6.16 -15.29 2.91
CA ASP A 113 -6.54 -14.32 1.88
C ASP A 113 -6.18 -12.91 2.32
N ILE A 114 -5.70 -12.09 1.39
CA ILE A 114 -5.58 -10.65 1.59
C ILE A 114 -6.99 -10.07 1.79
N PRO A 115 -7.19 -9.18 2.79
CA PRO A 115 -8.48 -8.58 3.06
C PRO A 115 -9.01 -7.83 1.84
N SER A 116 -10.31 -7.94 1.60
CA SER A 116 -11.03 -7.09 0.65
C SER A 116 -11.75 -5.97 1.37
N ALA A 117 -11.96 -4.87 0.67
CA ALA A 117 -12.59 -3.67 1.19
C ALA A 117 -13.71 -3.19 0.26
N THR A 118 -14.73 -2.61 0.88
CA THR A 118 -15.68 -1.74 0.21
C THR A 118 -15.14 -0.32 0.28
N VAL A 119 -14.91 0.31 -0.88
CA VAL A 119 -14.45 1.69 -0.98
C VAL A 119 -15.58 2.55 -1.52
N GLN A 120 -16.00 3.58 -0.79
CA GLN A 120 -16.95 4.57 -1.26
C GLN A 120 -16.22 5.85 -1.63
N VAL A 121 -16.50 6.35 -2.82
CA VAL A 121 -16.06 7.67 -3.28
C VAL A 121 -17.28 8.57 -3.40
N ASP A 122 -17.18 9.76 -2.83
CA ASP A 122 -18.16 10.84 -3.00
C ASP A 122 -17.57 11.89 -3.95
N HIS A 123 -18.16 12.09 -5.12
CA HIS A 123 -17.82 13.17 -6.05
C HIS A 123 -18.81 14.33 -5.90
N SER A 124 -18.68 15.09 -4.80
CA SER A 124 -19.49 16.28 -4.52
C SER A 124 -21.01 16.00 -4.48
N GLY A 125 -21.39 14.97 -3.73
CA GLY A 125 -22.75 14.51 -3.45
C GLY A 125 -23.18 13.30 -4.28
N GLN A 126 -22.36 12.85 -5.24
CA GLN A 126 -22.60 11.63 -6.00
C GLN A 126 -21.73 10.52 -5.44
N LYS A 127 -22.36 9.55 -4.77
CA LYS A 127 -21.67 8.45 -4.12
C LYS A 127 -21.63 7.23 -5.04
N MET A 128 -20.45 6.66 -5.20
CA MET A 128 -20.20 5.38 -5.86
C MET A 128 -19.46 4.49 -4.88
N LYS A 129 -19.78 3.20 -4.85
CA LYS A 129 -19.09 2.22 -4.02
C LYS A 129 -18.51 1.11 -4.87
N TYR A 130 -17.31 0.69 -4.50
CA TYR A 130 -16.56 -0.35 -5.15
C TYR A 130 -16.44 -1.53 -4.20
N LEU A 131 -16.90 -2.69 -4.62
CA LEU A 131 -16.98 -3.90 -3.79
C LEU A 131 -15.87 -4.89 -4.15
N GLY A 132 -15.38 -5.61 -3.14
CA GLY A 132 -14.34 -6.61 -3.31
C GLY A 132 -12.99 -6.03 -3.69
N MET A 133 -12.67 -4.81 -3.26
CA MET A 133 -11.39 -4.18 -3.60
C MET A 133 -10.27 -4.82 -2.78
N LYS A 134 -9.29 -5.45 -3.44
CA LYS A 134 -8.05 -5.92 -2.81
C LYS A 134 -6.86 -5.10 -3.32
N VAL A 135 -5.84 -4.93 -2.49
CA VAL A 135 -4.61 -4.22 -2.87
C VAL A 135 -3.73 -5.11 -3.72
N ASN A 136 -3.52 -4.72 -4.98
CA ASN A 136 -2.58 -5.38 -5.87
C ASN A 136 -1.14 -4.92 -5.63
N SER A 137 -0.94 -3.62 -5.42
CA SER A 137 0.35 -3.05 -5.04
C SER A 137 0.18 -1.89 -4.08
N LEU A 138 1.09 -1.80 -3.11
CA LEU A 138 1.24 -0.65 -2.22
C LEU A 138 2.62 -0.04 -2.43
N LYS A 139 2.65 1.27 -2.66
CA LYS A 139 3.88 2.04 -2.73
C LYS A 139 3.94 3.07 -1.62
N PHE A 140 4.94 2.99 -0.76
CA PHE A 140 5.29 3.99 0.24
C PHE A 140 6.48 4.82 -0.27
N SER A 141 6.42 6.14 -0.13
CA SER A 141 7.54 7.01 -0.46
C SER A 141 7.71 8.12 0.56
N GLY A 142 8.97 8.44 0.87
CA GLY A 142 9.36 9.53 1.75
C GLY A 142 10.64 10.18 1.24
N ALA A 143 10.68 11.51 1.24
CA ALA A 143 11.85 12.26 0.82
C ALA A 143 12.06 13.51 1.67
N VAL A 144 13.28 14.03 1.67
CA VAL A 144 13.59 15.28 2.36
C VAL A 144 12.71 16.41 1.81
N GLY A 145 11.98 17.09 2.71
CA GLY A 145 11.13 18.23 2.36
C GLY A 145 9.73 17.88 1.87
N SER A 146 9.32 16.60 1.91
CA SER A 146 7.96 16.18 1.54
C SER A 146 7.18 15.53 2.69
N ILE A 147 5.87 15.42 2.51
CA ILE A 147 5.00 14.58 3.33
C ILE A 147 5.07 13.16 2.74
N PRO A 148 5.37 12.11 3.52
CA PRO A 148 5.35 10.75 3.04
C PRO A 148 3.99 10.38 2.43
N SER A 149 4.01 9.63 1.33
CA SER A 149 2.81 9.22 0.61
C SER A 149 2.70 7.70 0.53
N ILE A 150 1.45 7.23 0.50
CA ILE A 150 1.10 5.83 0.30
C ILE A 150 0.18 5.77 -0.92
N SER A 151 0.57 5.05 -1.96
CA SER A 151 -0.28 4.76 -3.12
C SER A 151 -0.76 3.32 -3.03
N LEU A 152 -2.07 3.12 -3.19
CA LEU A 152 -2.71 1.82 -3.23
C LEU A 152 -3.26 1.60 -4.64
N ASP A 153 -2.76 0.57 -5.33
CA ASP A 153 -3.35 0.09 -6.56
C ASP A 153 -4.35 -1.02 -6.21
N LEU A 154 -5.61 -0.79 -6.56
CA LEU A 154 -6.73 -1.61 -6.12
C LEU A 154 -7.39 -2.30 -7.32
N VAL A 155 -7.71 -3.58 -7.14
CA VAL A 155 -8.49 -4.38 -8.08
C VAL A 155 -9.69 -4.93 -7.35
N GLY A 156 -10.87 -4.83 -7.93
CA GLY A 156 -12.09 -5.35 -7.33
C GLY A 156 -13.09 -5.92 -8.31
N LYS A 157 -14.25 -6.27 -7.76
CA LYS A 157 -15.28 -7.03 -8.47
C LYS A 157 -16.24 -6.15 -9.24
N GLU A 158 -16.75 -5.09 -8.61
CA GLU A 158 -17.78 -4.26 -9.22
C GLU A 158 -17.86 -2.85 -8.63
N GLU A 159 -18.45 -1.95 -9.42
CA GLU A 159 -18.91 -0.64 -9.01
C GLU A 159 -20.44 -0.68 -8.85
N VAL A 160 -20.93 -0.07 -7.78
CA VAL A 160 -22.36 0.12 -7.50
C VAL A 160 -22.61 1.59 -7.25
N VAL A 161 -23.55 2.17 -7.98
CA VAL A 161 -23.94 3.57 -7.77
C VAL A 161 -24.85 3.67 -6.53
N GLY A 162 -24.52 4.58 -5.62
CA GLY A 162 -25.26 4.82 -4.39
C GLY A 162 -24.36 4.85 -3.15
N ALA A 163 -24.96 5.22 -2.03
CA ALA A 163 -24.28 5.23 -0.74
C ALA A 163 -24.22 3.82 -0.14
N GLY A 164 -23.13 3.54 0.57
CA GLY A 164 -23.02 2.41 1.48
C GLY A 164 -23.58 2.73 2.87
N THR A 165 -23.62 1.72 3.72
CA THR A 165 -23.98 1.90 5.13
C THR A 165 -22.78 2.46 5.90
N GLU A 166 -22.93 3.65 6.50
CA GLU A 166 -21.90 4.29 7.30
C GLU A 166 -22.05 3.88 8.79
N GLY A 167 -20.94 3.45 9.41
CA GLY A 167 -20.86 3.15 10.84
C GLY A 167 -20.37 4.36 11.63
N THR A 168 -19.69 4.11 12.76
CA THR A 168 -18.92 5.16 13.44
C THR A 168 -17.65 5.42 12.65
N ILE A 169 -17.62 6.56 11.95
CA ILE A 169 -16.48 6.94 11.13
C ILE A 169 -15.30 7.32 12.01
N VAL A 170 -14.17 6.67 11.76
CA VAL A 170 -12.84 7.06 12.21
C VAL A 170 -12.37 8.15 11.26
N ASP A 171 -12.36 9.38 11.77
CA ASP A 171 -11.83 10.54 11.04
C ASP A 171 -10.30 10.50 10.99
N VAL A 172 -9.75 11.29 10.05
CA VAL A 172 -8.30 11.47 9.88
C VAL A 172 -7.77 12.41 10.97
N ASP A 173 -6.55 12.17 11.44
CA ASP A 173 -5.85 13.07 12.37
C ASP A 173 -5.65 14.48 11.78
N ASP A 174 -5.39 15.45 12.65
CA ASP A 174 -5.20 16.85 12.25
C ASP A 174 -3.95 17.07 11.39
N GLN A 175 -2.95 16.19 11.50
CA GLN A 175 -1.65 16.36 10.83
C GLN A 175 -1.12 15.04 10.27
N PRO A 176 -0.58 15.05 9.04
CA PRO A 176 0.15 13.90 8.51
C PRO A 176 1.52 13.79 9.20
N PHE A 177 2.20 12.66 8.99
CA PHE A 177 3.64 12.61 9.20
C PHE A 177 4.35 13.54 8.22
N PHE A 178 5.50 14.08 8.59
CA PHE A 178 6.34 14.88 7.68
C PHE A 178 7.80 14.45 7.74
N PHE A 179 8.62 14.90 6.79
CA PHE A 179 9.99 14.45 6.62
C PHE A 179 10.86 14.45 7.89
N LYS A 180 10.63 15.34 8.86
CA LYS A 180 11.44 15.41 10.09
C LYS A 180 11.15 14.26 11.05
N GLU A 181 10.01 13.60 10.88
CA GLU A 181 9.54 12.48 11.68
C GLU A 181 9.94 11.14 11.05
N LEU A 182 10.43 11.17 9.80
CA LEU A 182 10.95 10.02 9.07
C LEU A 182 12.44 9.81 9.39
N THR A 183 12.76 8.69 10.03
CA THR A 183 14.13 8.26 10.33
C THR A 183 14.40 6.90 9.70
N LEU A 184 15.56 6.74 9.08
CA LEU A 184 15.98 5.50 8.45
C LEU A 184 17.08 4.83 9.27
N TYR A 185 17.10 3.50 9.21
CA TYR A 185 17.99 2.63 9.96
C TYR A 185 18.55 1.54 9.05
N THR A 186 19.76 1.10 9.34
CA THR A 186 20.46 0.04 8.59
C THR A 186 20.33 -1.34 9.25
N ASP A 187 19.56 -1.41 10.34
CA ASP A 187 19.29 -2.56 11.19
C ASP A 187 17.91 -2.43 11.87
N ASP A 188 17.65 -3.24 12.91
CA ASP A 188 16.43 -3.24 13.71
C ASP A 188 16.36 -2.04 14.68
N PHE A 189 16.30 -0.85 14.09
CA PHE A 189 16.13 0.43 14.77
C PHE A 189 17.23 0.82 15.78
N GLN A 190 18.43 0.26 15.66
CA GLN A 190 19.57 0.56 16.54
C GLN A 190 20.50 1.62 15.95
N THR A 191 20.77 1.54 14.65
CA THR A 191 21.72 2.42 13.96
C THR A 191 20.98 3.36 13.01
N THR A 192 20.74 4.60 13.47
CA THR A 192 20.19 5.67 12.62
C THR A 192 21.18 6.07 11.54
N THR A 193 20.67 6.46 10.37
CA THR A 193 21.47 7.04 9.28
C THR A 193 20.89 8.38 8.82
N ASP A 194 21.74 9.40 8.72
CA ASP A 194 21.40 10.74 8.22
C ASP A 194 21.83 10.94 6.75
N LEU A 195 22.39 9.91 6.13
CA LEU A 195 22.89 9.93 4.76
C LEU A 195 21.79 9.67 3.73
N TYR A 196 20.63 9.18 4.15
CA TYR A 196 19.57 8.74 3.25
C TYR A 196 18.65 9.94 2.95
N SER A 197 18.48 10.28 1.67
CA SER A 197 17.72 11.46 1.24
C SER A 197 16.32 11.11 0.72
N SER A 198 16.10 9.89 0.25
CA SER A 198 14.81 9.38 -0.17
C SER A 198 14.69 7.87 0.05
N ILE A 199 13.46 7.41 0.24
CA ILE A 199 13.08 5.99 0.28
C ILE A 199 11.80 5.81 -0.52
N GLU A 200 11.79 4.75 -1.32
CA GLU A 200 10.60 4.19 -1.93
C GLU A 200 10.54 2.69 -1.62
N LEU A 201 9.40 2.23 -1.17
CA LEU A 201 9.10 0.83 -0.88
C LEU A 201 7.86 0.45 -1.68
N ASN A 202 7.94 -0.66 -2.41
CA ASN A 202 6.84 -1.24 -3.17
C ASN A 202 6.56 -2.66 -2.66
N ILE A 203 5.30 -2.95 -2.39
CA ILE A 203 4.77 -4.25 -1.97
C ILE A 203 3.79 -4.70 -3.05
N GLY A 204 4.18 -5.68 -3.85
CA GLY A 204 3.36 -6.27 -4.90
C GLY A 204 2.78 -7.61 -4.48
N ASN A 205 1.46 -7.73 -4.50
CA ASN A 205 0.73 -8.97 -4.22
C ASN A 205 0.43 -9.77 -5.49
N ASN A 206 0.64 -9.18 -6.67
CA ASN A 206 0.50 -9.84 -7.96
C ASN A 206 -0.81 -10.62 -8.11
N LEU A 207 -1.94 -9.96 -7.83
CA LEU A 207 -3.25 -10.62 -7.76
C LEU A 207 -3.64 -11.27 -9.10
N ASP A 208 -4.26 -12.44 -9.04
CA ASP A 208 -4.90 -13.04 -10.21
C ASP A 208 -6.21 -12.31 -10.52
N ALA A 209 -6.11 -11.27 -11.36
CA ALA A 209 -7.23 -10.45 -11.78
C ALA A 209 -8.06 -11.06 -12.92
N ASP A 210 -7.77 -12.28 -13.36
CA ASP A 210 -8.38 -12.92 -14.53
C ASP A 210 -9.29 -14.13 -14.21
N ASP A 211 -9.62 -14.38 -12.93
CA ASP A 211 -10.62 -15.41 -12.55
C ASP A 211 -12.07 -14.97 -12.85
N TYR A 212 -12.41 -15.01 -14.14
CA TYR A 212 -13.77 -14.88 -14.65
C TYR A 212 -14.35 -16.25 -14.94
N ARG A 213 -15.57 -16.51 -14.44
CA ARG A 213 -16.25 -17.80 -14.61
C ARG A 213 -17.55 -17.64 -15.40
N LEU A 214 -17.99 -18.72 -16.03
CA LEU A 214 -19.26 -18.78 -16.77
C LEU A 214 -20.45 -18.86 -15.79
N ASP A 215 -20.67 -17.81 -15.02
CA ASP A 215 -21.76 -17.70 -14.04
C ASP A 215 -22.86 -16.72 -14.47
N GLY A 216 -22.75 -16.16 -15.67
CA GLY A 216 -23.71 -15.23 -16.26
C GLY A 216 -23.57 -13.78 -15.75
N THR A 217 -22.62 -13.50 -14.85
CA THR A 217 -22.41 -12.13 -14.34
C THR A 217 -21.36 -11.35 -15.12
N GLY A 218 -20.40 -12.04 -15.75
CA GLY A 218 -19.26 -11.40 -16.42
C GLY A 218 -18.25 -10.77 -15.44
N LYS A 219 -18.41 -10.99 -14.13
CA LYS A 219 -17.58 -10.41 -13.07
C LYS A 219 -16.57 -11.43 -12.54
N ARG A 220 -15.57 -10.92 -11.82
CA ARG A 220 -14.57 -11.75 -11.14
C ARG A 220 -15.20 -12.61 -10.05
N LYS A 221 -14.78 -13.87 -9.94
CA LYS A 221 -15.27 -14.78 -8.89
C LYS A 221 -14.46 -14.64 -7.61
N THR A 222 -13.14 -14.66 -7.71
CA THR A 222 -12.21 -14.40 -6.61
C THR A 222 -11.07 -13.49 -7.10
N LEU A 223 -10.22 -13.08 -6.16
CA LEU A 223 -8.98 -12.33 -6.39
C LEU A 223 -7.92 -12.93 -5.47
N GLU A 224 -7.30 -14.01 -5.92
CA GLU A 224 -6.27 -14.72 -5.16
C GLU A 224 -4.95 -13.93 -5.20
N ALA A 225 -4.19 -13.98 -4.11
CA ALA A 225 -2.86 -13.39 -4.06
C ALA A 225 -1.85 -14.25 -4.83
N GLY A 226 -1.00 -13.60 -5.62
CA GLY A 226 0.15 -14.24 -6.27
C GLY A 226 1.37 -14.23 -5.35
N ASN A 227 2.55 -14.26 -5.96
CA ASN A 227 3.80 -14.15 -5.22
C ASN A 227 3.97 -12.74 -4.65
N LEU A 228 4.24 -12.65 -3.34
CA LEU A 228 4.62 -11.41 -2.69
C LEU A 228 6.01 -10.96 -3.15
N GLU A 229 6.08 -9.76 -3.73
CA GLU A 229 7.32 -9.13 -4.16
C GLU A 229 7.50 -7.80 -3.45
N ILE A 230 8.59 -7.67 -2.68
CA ILE A 230 8.91 -6.42 -1.97
C ILE A 230 10.21 -5.86 -2.53
N THR A 231 10.11 -4.69 -3.14
CA THR A 231 11.23 -4.00 -3.77
C THR A 231 11.27 -2.56 -3.31
N GLY A 232 12.39 -1.89 -3.51
CA GLY A 232 12.48 -0.47 -3.22
C GLY A 232 13.72 0.19 -3.75
N SER A 233 13.77 1.50 -3.58
CA SER A 233 14.90 2.32 -3.98
C SER A 233 15.26 3.34 -2.91
N LEU A 234 16.55 3.64 -2.83
CA LEU A 234 17.14 4.59 -1.90
C LEU A 234 18.07 5.54 -2.63
N ASP A 235 17.96 6.83 -2.30
CA ASP A 235 19.04 7.79 -2.57
C ASP A 235 19.85 7.98 -1.29
N ILE A 236 21.16 7.68 -1.36
CA ILE A 236 22.08 7.77 -0.22
C ILE A 236 23.21 8.73 -0.59
N ILE A 237 23.48 9.72 0.25
CA ILE A 237 24.60 10.65 0.06
C ILE A 237 25.91 9.86 0.07
N PHE A 238 26.77 10.13 -0.90
CA PHE A 238 28.08 9.49 -0.99
C PHE A 238 28.94 9.87 0.22
N ASP A 239 29.33 8.87 1.01
CA ASP A 239 30.25 9.00 2.13
C ASP A 239 31.16 7.76 2.24
N ALA A 240 32.32 7.91 2.88
CA ALA A 240 33.27 6.82 3.07
C ALA A 240 32.67 5.65 3.88
N SER A 241 31.78 5.95 4.84
CA SER A 241 31.07 4.94 5.62
C SER A 241 30.17 4.06 4.75
N VAL A 242 29.42 4.66 3.82
CA VAL A 242 28.54 3.97 2.86
C VAL A 242 29.33 3.07 1.90
N VAL A 243 30.52 3.54 1.48
CA VAL A 243 31.43 2.73 0.66
C VAL A 243 31.88 1.47 1.41
N SER A 244 32.22 1.60 2.68
CA SER A 244 32.65 0.47 3.52
C SER A 244 31.50 -0.41 4.03
N GLY A 245 30.27 0.13 4.07
CA GLY A 245 29.06 -0.52 4.53
C GLY A 245 28.22 -1.07 3.38
N GLU A 246 27.18 -0.34 3.00
CA GLU A 246 26.15 -0.74 2.03
C GLU A 246 26.75 -1.12 0.68
N TYR A 247 27.69 -0.33 0.16
CA TYR A 247 28.31 -0.61 -1.14
C TYR A 247 29.23 -1.84 -1.11
N SER A 248 29.89 -2.09 0.03
CA SER A 248 30.66 -3.32 0.24
C SER A 248 29.73 -4.53 0.31
N LYS A 249 28.58 -4.40 0.99
CA LYS A 249 27.54 -5.46 1.03
C LYS A 249 27.03 -5.75 -0.38
N PHE A 250 26.71 -4.71 -1.15
CA PHE A 250 26.33 -4.83 -2.56
C PHE A 250 27.38 -5.58 -3.38
N LYS A 251 28.66 -5.15 -3.34
CA LYS A 251 29.75 -5.79 -4.10
C LYS A 251 29.99 -7.25 -3.75
N ASN A 252 29.79 -7.59 -2.48
CA ASN A 252 30.01 -8.95 -1.98
C ASN A 252 28.72 -9.79 -1.96
N PHE A 253 27.62 -9.27 -2.50
CA PHE A 253 26.31 -9.90 -2.51
C PHE A 253 25.87 -10.37 -1.11
N GLN A 254 26.10 -9.51 -0.12
CA GLN A 254 25.74 -9.73 1.27
C GLN A 254 24.39 -9.09 1.58
N ASP A 255 23.67 -9.71 2.52
CA ASP A 255 22.39 -9.22 2.96
C ASP A 255 22.54 -8.00 3.88
N GLY A 256 21.55 -7.11 3.82
CA GLY A 256 21.37 -5.97 4.71
C GLY A 256 19.99 -5.96 5.35
N ALA A 257 19.69 -4.92 6.11
CA ALA A 257 18.37 -4.66 6.66
C ALA A 257 18.03 -3.18 6.50
N ILE A 258 16.74 -2.85 6.50
CA ILE A 258 16.26 -1.47 6.48
C ILE A 258 15.16 -1.33 7.54
N GLY A 259 15.31 -0.35 8.42
CA GLY A 259 14.25 0.13 9.29
C GLY A 259 13.78 1.52 8.85
N ILE A 260 12.47 1.72 8.80
CA ILE A 260 11.82 3.00 8.54
C ILE A 260 10.97 3.33 9.76
N LYS A 261 11.21 4.49 10.38
CA LYS A 261 10.42 4.96 11.51
C LYS A 261 9.79 6.30 11.17
N LEU A 262 8.48 6.40 11.40
CA LEU A 262 7.71 7.64 11.41
C LEU A 262 7.29 7.89 12.87
N GLU A 263 7.77 8.96 13.49
CA GLU A 263 7.50 9.24 14.90
C GLU A 263 7.27 10.74 15.14
N LYS A 264 6.10 11.09 15.66
CA LYS A 264 5.76 12.44 16.07
C LYS A 264 6.27 12.74 17.47
N ALA A 265 6.51 14.02 17.74
CA ALA A 265 6.84 14.49 19.10
C ALA A 265 5.69 14.25 20.11
N THR A 266 4.46 14.11 19.62
CA THR A 266 3.26 13.80 20.41
C THR A 266 3.10 12.32 20.75
N GLY A 267 3.95 11.45 20.19
CA GLY A 267 4.05 10.02 20.52
C GLY A 267 3.49 9.07 19.45
N GLU A 268 2.79 9.59 18.43
CA GLU A 268 2.29 8.74 17.35
C GLU A 268 3.43 8.17 16.51
N LYS A 269 3.40 6.84 16.32
CA LYS A 269 4.53 6.10 15.76
C LYS A 269 4.08 4.99 14.83
N LEU A 270 4.77 4.86 13.69
CA LEU A 270 4.68 3.74 12.77
C LEU A 270 6.10 3.29 12.41
N THR A 271 6.38 1.99 12.51
CA THR A 271 7.67 1.44 12.11
C THR A 271 7.50 0.37 11.04
N ILE A 272 8.37 0.36 10.04
CA ILE A 272 8.43 -0.66 8.97
C ILE A 272 9.83 -1.24 9.00
N TYR A 273 9.93 -2.56 9.10
CA TYR A 273 11.20 -3.27 9.18
C TYR A 273 11.30 -4.33 8.09
N LEU A 274 12.41 -4.31 7.38
CA LEU A 274 12.80 -5.30 6.38
C LEU A 274 14.06 -6.00 6.92
N PRO A 275 13.93 -7.20 7.52
CA PRO A 275 15.04 -7.86 8.21
C PRO A 275 16.14 -8.34 7.26
N ARG A 276 15.78 -8.61 6.00
CA ARG A 276 16.70 -9.13 5.00
C ARG A 276 16.42 -8.50 3.64
N ILE A 277 17.36 -7.70 3.17
CA ILE A 277 17.37 -7.11 1.84
C ILE A 277 18.66 -7.41 1.10
N ASN A 278 18.58 -7.46 -0.22
CA ASN A 278 19.74 -7.51 -1.08
C ASN A 278 19.71 -6.32 -2.04
N PHE A 279 20.84 -5.63 -2.17
CA PHE A 279 20.98 -4.55 -3.15
C PHE A 279 21.20 -5.17 -4.53
N SER A 280 20.28 -4.94 -5.45
CA SER A 280 20.37 -5.44 -6.82
C SER A 280 21.18 -4.51 -7.72
N GLU A 281 21.20 -3.22 -7.40
CA GLU A 281 21.88 -2.18 -8.17
C GLU A 281 22.34 -1.07 -7.23
N MET A 282 23.54 -0.54 -7.45
CA MET A 282 24.05 0.63 -6.73
C MET A 282 24.97 1.47 -7.63
N THR A 283 24.45 2.59 -8.15
CA THR A 283 25.18 3.51 -9.04
C THR A 283 25.64 4.76 -8.28
N HIS A 284 26.75 5.38 -8.68
CA HIS A 284 27.32 6.57 -8.03
C HIS A 284 27.94 7.54 -9.03
N ASP A 285 27.24 7.76 -10.14
CA ASP A 285 27.73 8.56 -11.26
C ASP A 285 27.85 10.05 -10.91
N ILE A 286 28.87 10.71 -11.47
CA ILE A 286 29.08 12.16 -11.32
C ILE A 286 28.42 12.88 -12.50
N GLY A 287 27.25 13.46 -12.26
CA GLY A 287 26.48 14.20 -13.27
C GLY A 287 26.72 15.71 -13.33
N GLY A 288 27.42 16.29 -12.34
CA GLY A 288 27.61 17.74 -12.24
C GLY A 288 28.27 18.17 -10.93
N ALA A 289 28.13 19.46 -10.58
CA ALA A 289 28.68 20.05 -9.36
C ALA A 289 27.85 19.79 -8.09
N GLU A 290 26.79 18.99 -8.21
CA GLU A 290 25.91 18.62 -7.11
C GLU A 290 26.55 17.56 -6.20
N LYS A 291 25.90 17.26 -5.07
CA LYS A 291 26.35 16.18 -4.18
C LYS A 291 26.30 14.85 -4.93
N ILE A 292 27.34 14.04 -4.78
CA ILE A 292 27.36 12.67 -5.29
C ILE A 292 26.42 11.83 -4.42
N MET A 293 25.58 11.03 -5.07
CA MET A 293 24.65 10.13 -4.39
C MET A 293 24.81 8.71 -4.93
N PHE A 294 24.70 7.73 -4.04
CA PHE A 294 24.39 6.36 -4.41
C PHE A 294 22.89 6.25 -4.69
N LYS A 295 22.53 5.70 -5.86
CA LYS A 295 21.17 5.25 -6.15
C LYS A 295 21.14 3.76 -6.02
N ALA A 296 20.48 3.26 -4.98
CA ALA A 296 20.44 1.85 -4.63
C ALA A 296 19.04 1.28 -4.86
N ASN A 297 18.95 0.19 -5.62
CA ASN A 297 17.73 -0.61 -5.71
C ASN A 297 17.91 -1.85 -4.83
N PHE A 298 16.87 -2.22 -4.09
CA PHE A 298 16.90 -3.39 -3.23
C PHE A 298 15.66 -4.28 -3.44
N THR A 299 15.82 -5.54 -3.08
CA THR A 299 14.75 -6.54 -3.01
C THR A 299 14.78 -7.18 -1.64
N ALA A 300 13.63 -7.25 -0.96
CA ALA A 300 13.52 -7.95 0.31
C ALA A 300 13.44 -9.46 0.07
N LEU A 301 14.09 -10.23 0.92
CA LEU A 301 14.16 -11.68 0.85
C LEU A 301 13.59 -12.27 2.13
N ILE A 302 13.08 -13.49 2.04
CA ILE A 302 12.60 -14.22 3.22
C ILE A 302 13.78 -14.42 4.19
N PRO A 303 13.69 -13.97 5.44
CA PRO A 303 14.73 -14.17 6.44
C PRO A 303 14.72 -15.63 6.96
N ASP A 304 15.81 -16.04 7.63
CA ASP A 304 15.86 -17.36 8.26
C ASP A 304 14.89 -17.50 9.44
N THR A 305 14.44 -16.37 10.01
CA THR A 305 13.46 -16.30 11.09
C THR A 305 12.69 -14.97 10.98
N GLY A 306 11.37 -15.02 11.20
CA GLY A 306 10.49 -13.86 11.09
C GLY A 306 9.86 -13.72 9.70
N ASP A 307 9.17 -12.60 9.50
CA ASP A 307 8.48 -12.28 8.25
C ASP A 307 9.36 -11.43 7.33
N VAL A 308 9.10 -11.45 6.02
CA VAL A 308 9.86 -10.66 5.03
C VAL A 308 9.72 -9.14 5.24
N ILE A 309 8.61 -8.71 5.86
CA ILE A 309 8.34 -7.35 6.27
C ILE A 309 7.52 -7.36 7.56
N GLU A 310 7.83 -6.45 8.45
CA GLU A 310 7.07 -6.23 9.67
C GLU A 310 6.70 -4.75 9.78
N VAL A 311 5.41 -4.46 9.90
CA VAL A 311 4.91 -3.10 10.16
C VAL A 311 4.31 -3.07 11.56
N SER A 312 4.70 -2.10 12.39
CA SER A 312 4.15 -1.93 13.73
C SER A 312 3.44 -0.58 13.81
N ASP A 313 2.12 -0.64 14.00
CA ASP A 313 1.24 0.51 14.17
C ASP A 313 0.91 0.70 15.65
N TYR A 314 1.46 1.76 16.23
CA TYR A 314 1.28 2.12 17.64
C TYR A 314 0.04 3.00 17.87
N GLN A 315 -0.72 3.34 16.83
CA GLN A 315 -2.02 4.01 16.97
C GLN A 315 -3.15 3.02 17.13
N ASN A 316 -3.01 1.84 16.53
CA ASN A 316 -3.95 0.75 16.74
C ASN A 316 -3.43 -0.21 17.82
N THR A 317 -4.07 -0.22 18.99
CA THR A 317 -3.74 -1.11 20.12
C THR A 317 -4.69 -2.30 20.24
N THR A 318 -5.52 -2.57 19.22
CA THR A 318 -6.53 -3.63 19.28
C THR A 318 -6.07 -4.95 18.66
N GLY A 319 -5.00 -4.92 17.85
CA GLY A 319 -4.53 -6.09 17.10
C GLY A 319 -5.40 -6.47 15.90
N THR A 320 -6.40 -5.65 15.56
CA THR A 320 -7.37 -5.89 14.47
C THR A 320 -7.73 -4.58 13.78
N TYR A 321 -8.12 -4.64 12.50
CA TYR A 321 -8.62 -3.48 11.73
C TYR A 321 -10.07 -3.72 11.30
#